data_AF-A0A1Y1M4T5-F1
#
_entry.id   AF-A0A1Y1M4T5-F1
#
_cell.length_a   1.000
_cell.length_b   1.000
_cell.length_c   1.000
_cell.angle_alpha   90.00
_cell.angle_beta   90.00
_cell.angle_gamma   90.00
#
_symmetry.space_group_name_H-M   'P 1'
#
loop_
_entity.id
_entity.type
_entity.pdbx_description
1 polymer ?
#
loop_
_entity_poly.entity_id
_entity_poly.type
_entity_poly.pdbx_seq_one_letter_code
_entity_poly.pdbx_strand_id
1 'polypeptide(L)'
;MKGEDSYAIVQKIASALSIPITKQSIDVCHRLRTPSEKNHAAIICKFVNRYTKEEFLAKRKVKRNLSTTDIGMTIGSTIYVNENLTPHRRKLLFKLRQLQKEMKFKFTWTKNGNIFARRDEESPIRCIQSTEDLDLIKSGGL
;
A
#
# COMPACT_ATOMS: atom_id res chain seq x y z
N MET A 1 -22.46 -2.01 2.42
CA MET A 1 -23.09 -2.91 3.42
C MET A 1 -23.78 -2.05 4.46
N LYS A 2 -25.04 -2.30 4.78
CA LYS A 2 -25.77 -1.53 5.81
C LYS A 2 -25.08 -1.79 7.16
N GLY A 3 -24.65 -0.74 7.86
CA GLY A 3 -24.10 -0.83 9.22
C GLY A 3 -22.61 -1.17 9.35
N GLU A 4 -21.81 -1.12 8.27
CA GLU A 4 -20.35 -1.30 8.38
C GLU A 4 -19.66 -0.05 8.96
N ASP A 5 -18.86 -0.23 10.01
CA ASP A 5 -17.98 0.81 10.54
C ASP A 5 -16.53 0.63 10.03
N SER A 6 -16.12 1.49 9.10
CA SER A 6 -14.76 1.49 8.55
C SER A 6 -13.69 1.84 9.59
N TYR A 7 -14.01 2.65 10.61
CA TYR A 7 -13.08 2.97 11.68
C TYR A 7 -12.81 1.73 12.53
N ALA A 8 -13.88 1.01 12.93
CA ALA A 8 -13.76 -0.22 13.69
C ALA A 8 -12.93 -1.29 12.94
N ILE A 9 -13.09 -1.40 11.62
CA ILE A 9 -12.28 -2.33 10.80
C ILE A 9 -10.80 -1.94 10.85
N VAL A 10 -10.46 -0.66 10.64
CA VAL A 10 -9.06 -0.21 10.70
C VAL A 10 -8.46 -0.41 12.08
N GLN A 11 -9.23 -0.19 13.16
CA GLN A 11 -8.81 -0.47 14.53
C GLN A 11 -8.51 -1.96 14.75
N LYS A 12 -9.39 -2.86 14.28
CA LYS A 12 -9.13 -4.31 14.35
C LYS A 12 -7.87 -4.71 13.59
N ILE A 13 -7.64 -4.14 12.40
CA ILE A 13 -6.40 -4.39 11.64
C ILE A 13 -5.17 -3.90 12.41
N ALA A 14 -5.24 -2.73 13.04
CA ALA A 14 -4.14 -2.23 13.87
C ALA A 14 -3.87 -3.13 15.07
N SER A 15 -4.90 -3.60 15.76
CA SER A 15 -4.75 -4.59 16.84
C SER A 15 -4.07 -5.87 16.35
N ALA A 16 -4.47 -6.39 15.18
CA ALA A 16 -3.82 -7.53 14.53
C ALA A 16 -2.36 -7.28 14.11
N LEU A 17 -1.95 -6.01 14.00
CA LEU A 17 -0.59 -5.55 13.73
C LEU A 17 0.15 -5.10 15.00
N SER A 18 -0.46 -5.23 16.18
CA SER A 18 0.06 -4.74 17.46
C SER A 18 0.38 -3.25 17.47
N ILE A 19 -0.48 -2.44 16.85
CA ILE A 19 -0.36 -0.97 16.82
C ILE A 19 -1.48 -0.38 17.67
N PRO A 20 -1.17 0.40 18.72
CA PRO A 20 -2.17 1.06 19.53
C PRO A 20 -2.72 2.28 18.79
N ILE A 21 -3.85 2.12 18.10
CA ILE A 21 -4.58 3.25 17.50
C ILE A 21 -5.93 3.45 18.17
N THR A 22 -6.26 4.70 18.44
CA THR A 22 -7.59 5.11 18.90
C THR A 22 -8.35 5.75 17.74
N LYS A 23 -9.64 6.06 17.95
CA LYS A 23 -10.44 6.78 16.96
C LYS A 23 -9.82 8.15 16.64
N GLN A 24 -9.19 8.80 17.63
CA GLN A 24 -8.51 10.09 17.49
C GLN A 24 -7.22 10.01 16.67
N SER A 25 -6.64 8.81 16.49
CA SER A 25 -5.50 8.61 15.59
C SER A 25 -5.91 8.70 14.10
N ILE A 26 -7.21 8.59 13.80
CA ILE A 26 -7.76 8.56 12.45
C ILE A 26 -8.50 9.88 12.19
N ASP A 27 -8.06 10.60 11.17
CA ASP A 27 -8.71 11.82 10.69
C ASP A 27 -9.96 11.46 9.87
N VAL A 28 -9.79 10.67 8.80
CA VAL A 28 -10.87 10.28 7.89
C VAL A 28 -10.76 8.81 7.55
N CYS A 29 -11.87 8.07 7.62
CA CYS A 29 -11.94 6.68 7.18
C CYS A 29 -13.29 6.36 6.52
N HIS A 30 -13.26 5.84 5.30
CA HIS A 30 -14.47 5.43 4.56
C HIS A 30 -14.16 4.42 3.45
N ARG A 31 -15.18 3.71 2.99
CA ARG A 31 -15.10 2.89 1.77
C ARG A 31 -15.08 3.80 0.54
N LEU A 32 -14.19 3.50 -0.41
CA LEU A 32 -14.22 4.12 -1.73
C LEU A 32 -15.47 3.68 -2.51
N ARG A 33 -15.90 4.47 -3.49
CA ARG A 33 -16.93 4.05 -4.44
C ARG A 33 -16.30 3.10 -5.47
N THR A 34 -16.92 1.97 -5.74
CA THR A 34 -16.55 1.08 -6.84
C THR A 34 -17.76 0.84 -7.74
N PRO A 35 -17.58 0.82 -9.07
CA PRO A 35 -18.66 0.47 -10.01
C PRO A 35 -19.09 -0.99 -9.94
N SER A 36 -18.26 -1.87 -9.36
CA SER A 36 -18.49 -3.32 -9.31
C SER A 36 -18.94 -3.74 -7.92
N GLU A 37 -20.04 -4.48 -7.86
CA GLU A 37 -20.52 -5.14 -6.62
C GLU A 37 -19.72 -6.41 -6.27
N LYS A 38 -18.92 -6.94 -7.22
CA LYS A 38 -18.23 -8.22 -7.06
C LYS A 38 -17.03 -8.17 -6.10
N ASN A 39 -16.50 -6.99 -5.83
CA ASN A 39 -15.37 -6.81 -4.92
C ASN A 39 -15.73 -5.83 -3.81
N HIS A 40 -15.39 -6.17 -2.57
CA HIS A 40 -15.46 -5.21 -1.48
C HIS A 40 -14.61 -3.98 -1.81
N ALA A 41 -15.24 -2.81 -1.82
CA ALA A 41 -14.57 -1.55 -2.06
C ALA A 41 -13.38 -1.34 -1.12
N ALA A 42 -12.26 -0.81 -1.57
CA ALA A 42 -11.15 -0.51 -0.66
C ALA A 42 -11.57 0.52 0.41
N ILE A 43 -11.05 0.39 1.64
CA ILE A 43 -11.15 1.41 2.67
C ILE A 43 -9.99 2.39 2.47
N ILE A 44 -10.30 3.69 2.40
CA ILE A 44 -9.29 4.74 2.50
C ILE A 44 -9.27 5.25 3.94
N CYS A 45 -8.08 5.33 4.52
CA CYS A 45 -7.85 5.81 5.87
C CYS A 45 -6.74 6.85 5.87
N LYS A 46 -7.01 8.01 6.47
CA LYS A 46 -6.05 9.08 6.75
C LYS A 46 -5.82 9.12 8.25
N PHE A 47 -4.57 8.94 8.66
CA PHE A 47 -4.15 9.12 10.05
C PHE A 47 -3.84 10.60 10.32
N VAL A 48 -4.05 11.03 11.56
CA VAL A 48 -3.65 12.37 12.03
C VAL A 48 -2.13 12.51 12.00
N ASN A 49 -1.41 11.46 12.41
CA ASN A 49 0.04 11.43 12.47
C ASN A 49 0.64 10.57 11.34
N ARG A 50 1.63 11.13 10.63
CA ARG A 50 2.39 10.42 9.59
C ARG A 50 3.15 9.21 10.16
N TYR A 51 3.67 9.29 11.39
CA TYR A 51 4.38 8.19 12.03
C TYR A 51 3.48 6.96 12.21
N THR A 52 2.20 7.17 12.57
CA THR A 52 1.22 6.07 12.67
C THR A 52 1.01 5.38 11.32
N LYS A 53 0.89 6.16 10.23
CA LYS A 53 0.80 5.61 8.86
C LYS A 53 2.05 4.80 8.51
N GLU A 54 3.24 5.33 8.79
CA GLU A 54 4.51 4.68 8.47
C GLU A 54 4.71 3.38 9.27
N GLU A 55 4.38 3.39 10.56
CA GLU A 55 4.39 2.19 11.41
C GLU A 55 3.39 1.14 10.91
N PHE A 56 2.18 1.55 10.54
CA PHE A 56 1.14 0.67 10.01
C PHE A 56 1.61 -0.10 8.77
N LEU A 57 2.24 0.61 7.83
CA LEU A 57 2.80 0.01 6.63
C LEU A 57 4.01 -0.89 6.94
N ALA A 58 4.87 -0.48 7.87
CA ALA A 58 6.03 -1.25 8.29
C ALA A 58 5.64 -2.58 8.96
N LYS A 59 4.73 -2.54 9.94
CA LYS A 59 4.21 -3.73 10.63
C LYS A 59 3.48 -4.66 9.67
N ARG A 60 2.69 -4.14 8.72
CA ARG A 60 2.06 -4.97 7.68
C ARG A 60 3.08 -5.66 6.79
N LYS A 61 4.15 -4.97 6.39
CA LYS A 61 5.22 -5.56 5.56
C LYS A 61 5.88 -6.76 6.26
N VAL A 62 5.99 -6.72 7.59
CA VAL A 62 6.49 -7.83 8.40
C VAL A 62 5.45 -8.96 8.55
N LYS A 63 4.19 -8.63 8.90
CA LYS A 63 3.10 -9.61 9.03
C LYS A 63 2.57 -10.05 7.66
N ARG A 64 3.26 -10.98 6.99
CA ARG A 64 2.95 -11.42 5.61
C ARG A 64 1.55 -12.04 5.45
N ASN A 65 1.06 -12.74 6.47
CA ASN A 65 -0.19 -13.51 6.49
C ASN A 65 -1.40 -12.76 7.08
N LEU A 66 -1.41 -11.42 7.11
CA LEU A 66 -2.59 -10.68 7.57
C LEU A 66 -3.82 -11.01 6.70
N SER A 67 -4.89 -11.42 7.37
CA SER A 67 -6.12 -11.90 6.77
C SER A 67 -7.37 -11.43 7.53
N THR A 68 -8.54 -11.68 6.94
CA THR A 68 -9.84 -11.35 7.54
C THR A 68 -10.14 -12.14 8.82
N THR A 69 -9.52 -13.30 9.04
CA THR A 69 -9.67 -14.04 10.31
C THR A 69 -8.99 -13.32 11.47
N ASP A 70 -7.89 -12.60 11.22
CA ASP A 70 -7.21 -11.78 12.22
C ASP A 70 -8.10 -10.64 12.76
N ILE A 71 -9.18 -10.29 12.05
CA ILE A 71 -10.16 -9.27 12.45
C ILE A 71 -11.55 -9.86 12.79
N GLY A 72 -11.61 -11.18 13.00
CA GLY A 72 -12.80 -11.88 13.50
C GLY A 72 -13.81 -12.31 12.43
N MET A 73 -13.42 -12.38 11.15
CA MET A 73 -14.27 -12.96 10.10
C MET A 73 -14.05 -14.48 9.99
N THR A 74 -15.10 -15.24 9.69
CA THR A 74 -15.03 -16.70 9.56
C THR A 74 -14.26 -17.15 8.33
N ILE A 75 -14.45 -16.45 7.20
CA ILE A 75 -13.78 -16.77 5.93
C ILE A 75 -12.48 -15.97 5.84
N GLY A 76 -11.37 -16.69 5.64
CA GLY A 76 -10.04 -16.12 5.45
C GLY A 76 -9.83 -15.59 4.03
N SER A 77 -9.46 -14.33 3.94
CA SER A 77 -9.03 -13.65 2.72
C SER A 77 -7.90 -12.70 3.08
N THR A 78 -6.89 -12.61 2.21
CA THR A 78 -5.72 -11.75 2.46
C THR A 78 -6.13 -10.29 2.55
N ILE A 79 -5.68 -9.59 3.60
CA ILE A 79 -5.85 -8.15 3.72
C ILE A 79 -4.60 -7.48 3.15
N TYR A 80 -4.81 -6.67 2.12
CA TYR A 80 -3.78 -5.81 1.55
C TYR A 80 -3.84 -4.41 2.17
N VAL A 81 -2.68 -3.87 2.53
CA VAL A 81 -2.54 -2.48 2.98
C VAL A 81 -1.48 -1.83 2.11
N ASN A 82 -1.85 -0.77 1.42
CA ASN A 82 -0.98 -0.05 0.49
C ASN A 82 -1.08 1.46 0.75
N GLU A 83 -0.06 2.20 0.34
CA GLU A 83 -0.17 3.66 0.25
C GLU A 83 -1.21 4.07 -0.80
N ASN A 84 -1.99 5.10 -0.51
CA ASN A 84 -2.87 5.70 -1.49
C ASN A 84 -2.06 6.62 -2.41
N LEU A 85 -1.78 6.17 -3.63
CA LEU A 85 -1.10 6.95 -4.65
C LEU A 85 -2.09 7.77 -5.50
N THR A 86 -1.61 8.89 -6.04
CA THR A 86 -2.34 9.61 -7.10
C THR A 86 -2.50 8.72 -8.34
N PRO A 87 -3.51 8.95 -9.19
CA PRO A 87 -3.68 8.18 -10.43
C PRO A 87 -2.43 8.14 -11.30
N HIS A 88 -1.73 9.27 -11.43
CA HIS A 88 -0.47 9.36 -12.17
C HIS A 88 0.61 8.44 -11.57
N ARG A 89 0.86 8.54 -10.26
CA ARG A 89 1.85 7.69 -9.57
C ARG A 89 1.48 6.22 -9.62
N ARG A 90 0.20 5.87 -9.51
CA ARG A 90 -0.27 4.48 -9.67
C ARG A 90 0.05 3.94 -11.07
N LYS A 91 -0.13 4.76 -12.12
CA LYS A 91 0.23 4.40 -13.51
C LYS A 91 1.74 4.21 -13.66
N LEU A 92 2.56 5.07 -13.06
CA LEU A 92 4.02 4.91 -13.04
C LEU A 92 4.44 3.62 -12.34
N LEU A 93 3.91 3.35 -11.14
CA LEU A 93 4.23 2.14 -10.39
C LEU A 93 3.83 0.87 -11.15
N PHE A 94 2.70 0.89 -11.85
CA PHE A 94 2.28 -0.21 -12.70
C PHE A 94 3.29 -0.48 -13.82
N LYS A 95 3.66 0.56 -14.59
CA LYS A 95 4.66 0.43 -15.66
C LYS A 95 6.03 -0.02 -15.13
N LEU A 96 6.47 0.56 -14.02
CA LEU A 96 7.73 0.19 -13.37
C LEU A 96 7.76 -1.29 -12.97
N ARG A 97 6.64 -1.83 -12.45
CA ARG A 97 6.53 -3.26 -12.13
C ARG A 97 6.53 -4.17 -13.36
N GLN A 98 6.10 -3.68 -14.52
CA GLN A 98 6.27 -4.43 -15.78
C GLN A 98 7.74 -4.50 -16.15
N LEU A 99 8.43 -3.35 -16.14
CA LEU A 99 9.89 -3.29 -16.35
C LEU A 99 10.66 -4.14 -15.35
N GLN A 100 10.21 -4.19 -14.09
CA GLN A 100 10.81 -5.04 -13.06
C GLN A 100 10.84 -6.50 -13.46
N LYS A 101 9.74 -7.00 -14.05
CA LYS A 101 9.65 -8.39 -14.51
C LYS A 101 10.49 -8.62 -15.76
N GLU A 102 10.47 -7.69 -16.70
CA GLU A 102 11.18 -7.77 -17.97
C GLU A 102 12.71 -7.73 -17.77
N MET A 103 13.19 -6.78 -16.96
CA MET A 103 14.61 -6.51 -16.73
C MET A 103 15.17 -7.17 -15.47
N LYS A 104 14.31 -7.84 -14.69
CA LYS A 104 14.66 -8.63 -13.50
C LYS A 104 15.39 -7.87 -12.39
N PHE A 105 15.04 -6.61 -12.15
CA PHE A 105 15.57 -5.90 -10.97
C PHE A 105 14.89 -6.33 -9.66
N LYS A 106 15.67 -6.39 -8.58
CA LYS A 106 15.28 -6.98 -7.29
C LYS A 106 14.28 -6.15 -6.52
N PHE A 107 14.38 -4.83 -6.55
CA PHE A 107 13.65 -3.98 -5.60
C PHE A 107 12.78 -2.92 -6.28
N THR A 108 11.51 -2.86 -5.86
CA THR A 108 10.58 -1.77 -6.16
C THR A 108 9.70 -1.52 -4.95
N TRP A 109 9.59 -0.28 -4.50
CA TRP A 109 8.75 0.05 -3.36
C TRP A 109 8.22 1.48 -3.45
N THR A 110 7.23 1.77 -2.60
CA THR A 110 6.78 3.14 -2.38
C THR A 110 7.18 3.57 -0.98
N LYS A 111 7.48 4.85 -0.82
CA LYS A 111 7.64 5.47 0.49
C LYS A 111 7.16 6.91 0.39
N ASN A 112 6.12 7.23 1.16
CA ASN A 112 5.58 8.59 1.25
C ASN A 112 5.09 9.12 -0.09
N GLY A 113 4.41 8.24 -0.84
CA GLY A 113 3.91 8.55 -2.17
C GLY A 113 4.97 8.58 -3.27
N ASN A 114 6.27 8.53 -2.93
CA ASN A 114 7.34 8.42 -3.92
C ASN A 114 7.58 6.96 -4.27
N ILE A 115 7.98 6.72 -5.52
CA ILE A 115 8.21 5.39 -6.07
C ILE A 115 9.72 5.24 -6.23
N PHE A 116 10.25 4.10 -5.82
CA PHE A 116 11.67 3.81 -5.89
C PHE A 116 11.92 2.46 -6.54
N ALA A 117 13.03 2.37 -7.27
CA ALA A 117 13.57 1.14 -7.82
C ALA A 117 15.06 1.03 -7.53
N ARG A 118 15.54 -0.21 -7.45
CA ARG A 118 16.96 -0.53 -7.30
C ARG A 118 17.21 -1.89 -7.94
N ARG A 119 18.26 -1.98 -8.75
CA ARG A 119 18.60 -3.20 -9.50
C ARG A 119 18.93 -4.37 -8.59
N ASP A 120 19.88 -4.16 -7.69
CA ASP A 120 20.39 -5.14 -6.73
C ASP A 120 20.95 -4.40 -5.50
N GLU A 121 21.61 -5.13 -4.61
CA GLU A 121 22.15 -4.64 -3.35
C GLU A 121 23.35 -3.69 -3.53
N GLU A 122 23.94 -3.62 -4.72
CA GLU A 122 25.11 -2.79 -5.04
C GLU A 122 24.74 -1.55 -5.86
N SER A 123 23.64 -1.61 -6.61
CA SER A 123 23.19 -0.52 -7.48
C SER A 123 22.61 0.67 -6.70
N PRO A 124 22.60 1.88 -7.25
CA PRO A 124 21.99 3.04 -6.60
C PRO A 124 20.46 2.92 -6.53
N ILE A 125 19.86 3.59 -5.54
CA ILE A 125 18.41 3.76 -5.46
C ILE A 125 18.00 4.89 -6.39
N ARG A 126 17.01 4.65 -7.25
CA ARG A 126 16.42 5.69 -8.12
C ARG A 126 14.99 5.99 -7.72
N CYS A 127 14.67 7.28 -7.66
CA CYS A 127 13.31 7.78 -7.47
C CYS A 127 12.65 7.94 -8.83
N ILE A 128 11.43 7.42 -8.99
CA ILE A 128 10.68 7.45 -10.24
C ILE A 128 9.56 8.47 -10.10
N GLN A 129 9.72 9.59 -10.80
CA GLN A 129 8.85 10.75 -10.75
C GLN A 129 8.08 10.94 -12.06
N SER A 130 8.59 10.42 -13.18
CA SER A 130 7.99 10.61 -14.50
C SER A 130 8.10 9.38 -15.41
N THR A 131 7.58 9.52 -16.63
CA THR A 131 7.73 8.50 -17.69
C THR A 131 9.14 8.45 -18.24
N GLU A 132 9.85 9.57 -18.25
CA GLU A 132 11.22 9.68 -18.76
C GLU A 132 12.18 8.89 -17.87
N ASP A 133 11.95 8.86 -16.55
CA ASP A 133 12.67 7.98 -15.63
C ASP A 133 12.53 6.50 -16.01
N LEU A 134 11.35 6.09 -16.51
CA LEU A 134 11.13 4.71 -16.95
C LEU A 134 11.88 4.40 -18.25
N ASP A 135 12.04 5.38 -19.14
CA ASP A 135 12.79 5.20 -20.38
C ASP A 135 14.29 5.14 -20.11
N LEU A 136 14.80 5.91 -19.16
CA LEU A 136 16.17 5.78 -18.65
C LEU A 136 16.44 4.39 -18.07
N ILE A 137 15.47 3.80 -17.36
CA ILE A 137 15.59 2.42 -16.87
C ILE A 137 15.74 1.43 -18.03
N LYS A 138 14.91 1.56 -19.08
CA LYS A 138 14.98 0.68 -20.26
C LYS A 138 16.32 0.76 -20.97
N SER A 139 16.95 1.93 -20.99
CA SER A 139 18.28 2.12 -21.58
C SER A 139 19.44 1.65 -20.68
N GLY A 140 19.14 0.94 -19.58
CA GLY A 140 20.15 0.41 -18.64
C GLY A 140 20.54 1.36 -17.52
N GLY A 141 19.84 2.49 -17.38
CA GLY A 141 20.08 3.49 -16.34
C GLY A 141 19.44 3.14 -15.00
N LEU A 142 19.42 1.86 -14.60
CA LEU A 142 18.97 1.42 -13.27
C LEU A 142 20.13 0.87 -12.43
#